data_AF-A0A497GK26-F1
#
_entry.id   AF-A0A497GK26-F1
#
_cell.length_a   1.000
_cell.length_b   1.000
_cell.length_c   1.000
_cell.angle_alpha   90.00
_cell.angle_beta   90.00
_cell.angle_gamma   90.00
#
_symmetry.space_group_name_H-M   'P 1'
#
loop_
_entity.id
_entity.type
_entity.pdbx_description
1 polymer ?
#
loop_
_entity_poly.entity_id
_entity_poly.type
_entity_poly.pdbx_seq_one_letter_code
_entity_poly.pdbx_strand_id
1 'polypeptide(L)'
;MSGIYINFPSLPHYEDTYKHNIPRDMLADALAEAMCQINGYTASKLISVAGKDKMYKGILRIQVGLGHGPRVIYFKSNSALRRTIVKVIKILRQPLIDFGFKIYYRYFDGTKWQAVRSDEYLLRIILEKDRMIFKIKLIRGLGRLDPQELTEMILERLKVSLKNLGVESPEITRAK
;
A
#
# COMPACT_ATOMS: atom_id res chain seq x y z
N MET A 1 -17.28 -10.22 0.25
CA MET A 1 -17.23 -8.77 -0.05
C MET A 1 -15.78 -8.43 -0.41
N SER A 2 -15.52 -7.92 -1.61
CA SER A 2 -14.17 -7.53 -2.01
C SER A 2 -13.80 -6.18 -1.40
N GLY A 3 -12.51 -5.97 -1.13
CA GLY A 3 -12.00 -4.78 -0.46
C GLY A 3 -12.12 -4.80 1.06
N ILE A 4 -12.56 -5.90 1.70
CA ILE A 4 -12.60 -6.02 3.17
C ILE A 4 -11.95 -7.34 3.61
N TYR A 5 -11.03 -7.22 4.56
CA TYR A 5 -10.43 -8.32 5.30
C TYR A 5 -11.10 -8.40 6.68
N ILE A 6 -11.85 -9.48 6.93
CA ILE A 6 -12.78 -9.56 8.07
C ILE A 6 -12.08 -9.61 9.44
N ASN A 7 -10.82 -10.03 9.47
CA ASN A 7 -10.04 -10.17 10.71
C ASN A 7 -8.93 -9.12 10.79
N PHE A 8 -9.22 -7.89 10.36
CA PHE A 8 -8.22 -6.82 10.43
C PHE A 8 -7.80 -6.60 11.89
N PRO A 9 -6.49 -6.66 12.22
CA PRO A 9 -6.04 -6.62 13.60
C PRO A 9 -6.45 -5.32 14.31
N SER A 10 -6.93 -5.43 15.54
CA SER A 10 -7.41 -4.29 16.35
C SER A 10 -6.31 -3.29 16.70
N LEU A 11 -5.06 -3.76 16.86
CA LEU A 11 -3.88 -2.94 17.19
C LEU A 11 -2.95 -2.84 15.96
N PRO A 12 -3.03 -1.76 15.17
CA PRO A 12 -2.10 -1.50 14.08
C PRO A 12 -0.70 -1.18 14.64
N HIS A 13 0.35 -1.46 13.85
CA HIS A 13 1.71 -1.01 14.16
C HIS A 13 1.92 0.46 13.83
N TYR A 14 1.14 0.98 12.90
CA TYR A 14 1.21 2.37 12.46
C TYR A 14 -0.20 2.86 12.14
N GLU A 15 -0.53 4.04 12.63
CA GLU A 15 -1.77 4.73 12.34
C GLU A 15 -1.48 6.19 12.05
N ASP A 16 -2.11 6.71 11.01
CA ASP A 16 -1.94 8.10 10.62
C ASP A 16 -3.17 8.64 9.91
N THR A 17 -3.46 9.92 10.13
CA THR A 17 -4.65 10.57 9.61
C THR A 17 -4.27 11.76 8.74
N TYR A 18 -4.95 11.90 7.61
CA TYR A 18 -4.72 12.97 6.65
C TYR A 18 -6.03 13.68 6.34
N LYS A 19 -6.02 15.02 6.42
CA LYS A 19 -7.13 15.85 5.94
C LYS A 19 -7.02 16.05 4.43
N HIS A 20 -8.16 16.10 3.76
CA HIS A 20 -8.24 16.42 2.33
C HIS A 20 -9.54 17.12 1.93
N ASN A 21 -9.50 17.80 0.78
CA ASN A 21 -10.65 18.44 0.14
C ASN A 21 -11.14 17.71 -1.13
N ILE A 22 -10.63 16.49 -1.37
CA ILE A 22 -10.83 15.76 -2.63
C ILE A 22 -12.20 15.07 -2.68
N PRO A 23 -12.97 15.20 -3.78
CA PRO A 23 -14.20 14.43 -3.98
C PRO A 23 -13.95 12.92 -3.97
N ARG A 24 -14.84 12.15 -3.32
CA ARG A 24 -14.69 10.69 -3.17
C ARG A 24 -14.44 9.96 -4.49
N ASP A 25 -15.11 10.37 -5.55
CA ASP A 25 -15.02 9.75 -6.87
C ASP A 25 -13.63 9.95 -7.48
N MET A 26 -13.07 11.15 -7.37
CA MET A 26 -11.69 11.45 -7.79
C MET A 26 -10.68 10.73 -6.90
N LEU A 27 -10.92 10.67 -5.58
CA LEU A 27 -10.09 9.93 -4.65
C LEU A 27 -10.05 8.44 -4.98
N ALA A 28 -11.19 7.86 -5.37
CA ALA A 28 -11.28 6.46 -5.78
C ALA A 28 -10.45 6.18 -7.05
N ASP A 29 -10.59 7.03 -8.08
CA ASP A 29 -9.87 6.89 -9.33
C ASP A 29 -8.35 7.10 -9.13
N ALA A 30 -7.97 8.10 -8.34
CA ALA A 30 -6.57 8.39 -8.02
C ALA A 30 -5.93 7.30 -7.15
N LEU A 31 -6.63 6.81 -6.13
CA LEU A 31 -6.14 5.71 -5.28
C LEU A 31 -5.98 4.42 -6.09
N ALA A 32 -6.91 4.14 -7.00
CA ALA A 32 -6.80 3.00 -7.90
C ALA A 32 -5.55 3.08 -8.78
N GLU A 33 -5.24 4.27 -9.31
CA GLU A 33 -4.04 4.51 -10.10
C GLU A 33 -2.76 4.41 -9.26
N ALA A 34 -2.74 5.03 -8.08
CA ALA A 34 -1.61 4.95 -7.15
C ALA A 34 -1.27 3.49 -6.78
N MET A 35 -2.28 2.67 -6.49
CA MET A 35 -2.10 1.25 -6.18
C MET A 35 -1.60 0.45 -7.40
N CYS A 36 -2.03 0.79 -8.62
CA CYS A 36 -1.50 0.19 -9.84
C CYS A 36 -0.01 0.51 -10.04
N GLN A 37 0.40 1.75 -9.73
CA GLN A 37 1.81 2.17 -9.81
C GLN A 37 2.68 1.51 -8.73
N ILE A 38 2.11 1.23 -7.55
CA ILE A 38 2.81 0.48 -6.50
C ILE A 38 2.92 -1.01 -6.87
N ASN A 39 1.91 -1.57 -7.54
CA ASN A 39 1.89 -2.98 -7.89
C ASN A 39 2.98 -3.32 -8.93
N GLY A 40 3.95 -4.12 -8.51
CA GLY A 40 5.13 -4.44 -9.31
C GLY A 40 6.29 -3.44 -9.15
N TYR A 41 6.14 -2.39 -8.33
CA TYR A 41 7.19 -1.42 -8.07
C TYR A 41 8.45 -2.10 -7.54
N THR A 42 9.61 -1.66 -8.05
CA THR A 42 10.93 -2.11 -7.62
C THR A 42 11.81 -0.95 -7.22
N ALA A 43 12.55 -1.09 -6.13
CA ALA A 43 13.52 -0.10 -5.68
C ALA A 43 14.76 -0.74 -5.08
N SER A 44 15.89 -0.05 -5.15
CA SER A 44 17.10 -0.41 -4.41
C SER A 44 16.88 -0.18 -2.91
N LYS A 45 17.34 -1.11 -2.07
CA LYS A 45 17.31 -0.96 -0.61
C LYS A 45 18.45 -1.76 0.02
N LEU A 46 18.93 -1.31 1.17
CA LEU A 46 19.83 -2.10 2.00
C LEU A 46 19.02 -3.19 2.73
N ILE A 47 19.45 -4.44 2.59
CA ILE A 47 18.74 -5.61 3.11
C ILE A 47 19.55 -6.24 4.23
N SER A 48 18.92 -6.40 5.39
CA SER A 48 19.41 -7.23 6.48
C SER A 48 19.16 -8.71 6.19
N VAL A 49 20.15 -9.56 6.45
CA VAL A 49 20.09 -11.01 6.23
C VAL A 49 20.29 -11.72 7.56
N ALA A 50 19.41 -12.66 7.91
CA ALA A 50 19.52 -13.40 9.16
C ALA A 50 20.85 -14.17 9.21
N GLY A 51 21.53 -14.10 10.36
CA GLY A 51 22.84 -14.72 10.55
C GLY A 51 24.00 -14.00 9.86
N LYS A 52 23.80 -12.75 9.40
CA LYS A 52 24.86 -11.92 8.81
C LYS A 52 24.85 -10.53 9.44
N ASP A 53 26.02 -10.07 9.88
CA ASP A 53 26.15 -8.83 10.67
C ASP A 53 26.28 -7.57 9.80
N LYS A 54 26.12 -7.68 8.49
CA LYS A 54 26.19 -6.55 7.56
C LYS A 54 24.94 -6.38 6.72
N MET A 55 24.71 -5.15 6.28
CA MET A 55 23.67 -4.81 5.32
C MET A 55 24.16 -5.09 3.90
N TYR A 56 23.28 -5.61 3.06
CA TYR A 56 23.59 -5.93 1.67
C TYR A 56 22.85 -4.99 0.72
N LYS A 57 23.49 -4.57 -0.36
CA LYS A 57 22.79 -3.90 -1.46
C LYS A 57 21.79 -4.89 -2.07
N GLY A 58 20.53 -4.48 -2.13
CA GLY A 58 19.45 -5.31 -2.59
C GLY A 58 18.36 -4.55 -3.32
N ILE A 59 17.32 -5.29 -3.70
CA ILE A 59 16.15 -4.80 -4.40
C ILE A 59 14.91 -5.29 -3.64
N LEU A 60 13.95 -4.39 -3.45
CA LEU A 60 12.59 -4.73 -3.06
C LEU A 60 11.68 -4.77 -4.29
N ARG A 61 10.65 -5.62 -4.24
CA ARG A 61 9.53 -5.63 -5.20
C ARG A 61 8.22 -5.71 -4.43
N ILE A 62 7.25 -4.86 -4.77
CA ILE A 62 5.95 -4.82 -4.11
C ILE A 62 4.89 -5.52 -4.96
N GLN A 63 4.01 -6.28 -4.32
CA GLN A 63 2.78 -6.81 -4.91
C GLN A 63 1.59 -6.37 -4.06
N VAL A 64 0.56 -5.85 -4.73
CA VAL A 64 -0.65 -5.32 -4.08
C VAL A 64 -1.79 -6.32 -4.21
N GLY A 65 -2.52 -6.51 -3.11
CA GLY A 65 -3.72 -7.31 -3.02
C GLY A 65 -4.84 -6.56 -2.33
N LEU A 66 -6.05 -7.12 -2.39
CA LEU A 66 -7.23 -6.60 -1.70
C LEU A 66 -7.80 -7.65 -0.76
N GLY A 67 -8.34 -7.20 0.37
CA GLY A 67 -9.12 -8.03 1.29
C GLY A 67 -10.31 -8.66 0.58
N HIS A 68 -10.57 -9.93 0.86
CA HIS A 68 -11.71 -10.67 0.34
C HIS A 68 -12.13 -11.70 1.40
N GLY A 69 -12.99 -11.28 2.33
CA GLY A 69 -13.39 -12.13 3.44
C GLY A 69 -12.19 -12.42 4.35
N PRO A 70 -11.84 -13.70 4.62
CA PRO A 70 -10.71 -14.08 5.46
C PRO A 70 -9.35 -14.07 4.74
N ARG A 71 -9.30 -13.66 3.45
CA ARG A 71 -8.09 -13.77 2.61
C ARG A 71 -7.74 -12.43 1.98
N VAL A 72 -6.50 -12.33 1.50
CA VAL A 72 -6.07 -11.27 0.57
C VAL A 72 -5.87 -11.88 -0.81
N ILE A 73 -6.44 -11.26 -1.83
CA ILE A 73 -6.25 -11.64 -3.24
C ILE A 73 -5.21 -10.70 -3.86
N TYR A 74 -4.03 -11.22 -4.19
CA TYR A 74 -2.96 -10.46 -4.84
C TYR A 74 -3.13 -10.42 -6.36
N PHE A 75 -2.99 -9.23 -6.94
CA PHE A 75 -3.29 -9.02 -8.35
C PHE A 75 -2.04 -9.17 -9.22
N LYS A 76 -2.15 -9.92 -10.31
CA LYS A 76 -1.17 -9.94 -11.41
C LYS A 76 -1.44 -8.85 -12.45
N SER A 77 -2.70 -8.42 -12.58
CA SER A 77 -3.15 -7.45 -13.58
C SER A 77 -3.57 -6.15 -12.92
N ASN A 78 -2.98 -5.04 -13.36
CA ASN A 78 -3.35 -3.70 -12.92
C ASN A 78 -4.77 -3.32 -13.36
N SER A 79 -5.25 -3.82 -14.51
CA SER A 79 -6.64 -3.55 -14.95
C SER A 79 -7.67 -4.19 -14.02
N ALA A 80 -7.40 -5.39 -13.50
CA ALA A 80 -8.26 -6.05 -12.52
C ALA A 80 -8.20 -5.35 -11.14
N LEU A 81 -7.00 -4.95 -10.70
CA LEU A 81 -6.80 -4.18 -9.47
C LEU A 81 -7.58 -2.86 -9.52
N ARG A 82 -7.36 -2.06 -10.57
CA ARG A 82 -8.03 -0.77 -10.79
C ARG A 82 -9.54 -0.90 -10.76
N ARG A 83 -10.10 -1.81 -11.56
CA ARG A 83 -11.56 -2.06 -11.62
C ARG A 83 -12.13 -2.42 -10.26
N THR A 84 -11.41 -3.22 -9.47
CA THR A 84 -11.89 -3.65 -8.16
C THR A 84 -11.89 -2.49 -7.16
N ILE A 85 -10.84 -1.67 -7.12
CA ILE A 85 -10.75 -0.49 -6.24
C ILE A 85 -11.86 0.51 -6.58
N VAL A 86 -12.01 0.85 -7.86
CA VAL A 86 -13.07 1.77 -8.33
C VAL A 86 -14.45 1.22 -7.99
N LYS A 87 -14.71 -0.07 -8.24
CA LYS A 87 -15.99 -0.70 -7.86
C LYS A 87 -16.28 -0.56 -6.37
N VAL A 88 -15.30 -0.88 -5.53
CA VAL A 88 -15.46 -0.85 -4.06
C VAL A 88 -15.71 0.56 -3.53
N ILE A 89 -14.90 1.53 -3.95
CA ILE A 89 -14.93 2.87 -3.35
C ILE A 89 -15.98 3.78 -4.02
N LYS A 90 -16.08 3.75 -5.35
CA LYS A 90 -16.92 4.67 -6.13
C LYS A 90 -18.33 4.15 -6.32
N ILE A 91 -18.47 2.89 -6.74
CA ILE A 91 -19.78 2.29 -7.07
C ILE A 91 -20.49 1.82 -5.80
N LEU A 92 -19.83 0.99 -4.99
CA LEU A 92 -20.39 0.45 -3.76
C LEU A 92 -20.31 1.43 -2.57
N ARG A 93 -19.62 2.56 -2.74
CA ARG A 93 -19.45 3.60 -1.72
C ARG A 93 -18.92 3.04 -0.38
N GLN A 94 -18.16 1.94 -0.40
CA GLN A 94 -17.66 1.33 0.84
C GLN A 94 -16.79 2.33 1.62
N PRO A 95 -17.04 2.53 2.93
CA PRO A 95 -16.37 3.57 3.73
C PRO A 95 -14.89 3.27 3.96
N LEU A 96 -14.46 2.03 3.74
CA LEU A 96 -13.08 1.61 3.90
C LEU A 96 -12.71 0.57 2.85
N ILE A 97 -11.41 0.41 2.66
CA ILE A 97 -10.83 -0.63 1.84
C ILE A 97 -9.57 -1.20 2.50
N ASP A 98 -9.44 -2.52 2.46
CA ASP A 98 -8.30 -3.25 3.00
C ASP A 98 -7.41 -3.75 1.86
N PHE A 99 -6.15 -3.38 1.93
CA PHE A 99 -5.08 -3.80 1.04
C PHE A 99 -4.15 -4.78 1.74
N GLY A 100 -3.61 -5.72 0.97
CA GLY A 100 -2.43 -6.48 1.38
C GLY A 100 -1.23 -6.09 0.55
N PHE A 101 -0.10 -5.87 1.20
CA PHE A 101 1.18 -5.60 0.54
C PHE A 101 2.10 -6.76 0.81
N LYS A 102 2.63 -7.39 -0.25
CA LYS A 102 3.68 -8.38 -0.13
C LYS A 102 4.96 -7.82 -0.74
N ILE A 103 6.00 -7.76 0.08
CA ILE A 103 7.27 -7.14 -0.28
C ILE A 103 8.33 -8.22 -0.36
N TYR A 104 8.77 -8.47 -1.58
CA TYR A 104 9.81 -9.44 -1.88
C TYR A 104 11.16 -8.74 -1.84
N TYR A 105 12.15 -9.38 -1.24
CA TYR A 105 13.50 -8.85 -1.16
C TYR A 105 14.48 -9.83 -1.78
N ARG A 106 15.46 -9.28 -2.47
CA ARG A 106 16.66 -10.01 -2.88
C ARG A 106 17.88 -9.14 -2.66
N TYR A 107 19.00 -9.74 -2.32
CA TYR A 107 20.27 -9.06 -2.15
C TYR A 107 21.35 -9.68 -3.02
N PHE A 108 22.37 -8.91 -3.37
CA PHE A 108 23.53 -9.43 -4.10
C PHE A 108 24.62 -9.82 -3.10
N ASP A 109 25.08 -11.08 -3.14
CA ASP A 109 26.08 -11.61 -2.21
C ASP A 109 27.54 -11.41 -2.68
N GLY A 110 27.72 -10.81 -3.86
CA GLY A 110 29.01 -10.68 -4.56
C GLY A 110 29.09 -11.56 -5.82
N THR A 111 28.27 -12.60 -5.91
CA THR A 111 28.25 -13.57 -7.02
C THR A 111 26.86 -13.68 -7.65
N LYS A 112 25.80 -13.75 -6.85
CA LYS A 112 24.44 -13.96 -7.32
C LYS A 112 23.42 -13.21 -6.46
N TRP A 113 22.24 -13.04 -7.04
CA TRP A 113 21.08 -12.54 -6.34
C TRP A 113 20.45 -13.64 -5.49
N GLN A 114 20.31 -13.40 -4.19
CA GLN A 114 19.66 -14.32 -3.26
C GLN A 114 18.37 -13.71 -2.73
N ALA A 115 17.28 -14.48 -2.79
CA ALA A 115 16.02 -14.10 -2.16
C ALA A 115 16.12 -14.22 -0.64
N VAL A 116 15.41 -13.35 0.07
CA VAL A 116 15.21 -13.48 1.52
C VAL A 116 13.72 -13.43 1.85
N ARG A 117 13.40 -13.73 3.11
CA ARG A 117 12.03 -13.73 3.62
C ARG A 117 11.33 -12.40 3.30
N SER A 118 10.17 -12.50 2.67
CA SER A 118 9.29 -11.38 2.36
C SER A 118 8.61 -10.83 3.61
N ASP A 119 8.20 -9.57 3.50
CA ASP A 119 7.30 -8.95 4.46
C ASP A 119 5.88 -8.89 3.88
N GLU A 120 4.89 -9.05 4.74
CA GLU A 120 3.48 -8.95 4.40
C GLU A 120 2.82 -7.97 5.37
N TYR A 121 2.13 -6.98 4.81
CA TYR A 121 1.40 -5.97 5.55
C TYR A 121 -0.08 -6.02 5.18
N LEU A 122 -0.93 -5.74 6.16
CA LEU A 122 -2.30 -5.32 5.93
C LEU A 122 -2.38 -3.81 6.14
N LEU A 123 -3.00 -3.11 5.18
CA LEU A 123 -3.32 -1.70 5.26
C LEU A 123 -4.84 -1.56 5.18
N ARG A 124 -5.44 -0.86 6.14
CA ARG A 124 -6.81 -0.38 6.06
C ARG A 124 -6.77 1.11 5.77
N ILE A 125 -7.47 1.53 4.71
CA ILE A 125 -7.73 2.93 4.44
C ILE A 125 -9.21 3.19 4.74
N ILE A 126 -9.48 4.07 5.71
CA ILE A 126 -10.83 4.56 6.01
C ILE A 126 -10.99 5.90 5.30
N LEU A 127 -12.10 6.06 4.58
CA LEU A 127 -12.40 7.17 3.69
C LEU A 127 -13.62 7.94 4.19
N GLU A 128 -13.35 9.03 4.89
CA GLU A 128 -14.35 10.00 5.34
C GLU A 128 -14.51 11.14 4.33
N LYS A 129 -15.34 12.14 4.63
CA LYS A 129 -15.62 13.25 3.71
C LYS A 129 -14.40 14.16 3.54
N ASP A 130 -13.74 14.49 4.65
CA ASP A 130 -12.62 15.43 4.74
C ASP A 130 -11.33 14.75 5.22
N ARG A 131 -11.34 13.43 5.41
CA ARG A 131 -10.23 12.69 6.03
C ARG A 131 -10.03 11.32 5.43
N MET A 132 -8.76 10.91 5.43
CA MET A 132 -8.32 9.57 5.12
C MET A 132 -7.45 9.06 6.27
N ILE A 133 -7.79 7.88 6.81
CA ILE A 133 -7.07 7.27 7.93
C ILE A 133 -6.39 6.00 7.43
N PHE A 134 -5.08 5.90 7.65
CA PHE A 134 -4.28 4.72 7.36
C PHE A 134 -4.05 3.94 8.64
N LYS A 135 -4.33 2.64 8.62
CA LYS A 135 -3.95 1.70 9.69
C LYS A 135 -3.14 0.58 9.07
N ILE A 136 -1.89 0.40 9.49
CA ILE A 136 -0.98 -0.59 8.92
C ILE A 136 -0.55 -1.59 9.98
N LYS A 137 -0.57 -2.87 9.62
CA LYS A 137 -0.08 -3.97 10.44
C LYS A 137 0.88 -4.84 9.64
N LEU A 138 2.09 -5.07 10.17
CA LEU A 138 2.96 -6.14 9.69
C LEU A 138 2.37 -7.47 10.18
N ILE A 139 1.93 -8.33 9.25
CA ILE A 139 1.37 -9.64 9.56
C ILE A 139 2.41 -10.76 9.51
N ARG A 140 3.46 -10.59 8.70
CA ARG A 140 4.55 -11.57 8.57
C ARG A 140 5.80 -10.86 8.08
N GLY A 141 6.96 -11.26 8.57
CA GLY A 141 8.25 -10.77 8.08
C GLY A 141 9.09 -10.11 9.16
N LEU A 142 10.11 -9.36 8.76
CA LEU A 142 11.00 -8.63 9.67
C LEU A 142 10.72 -7.13 9.73
N GLY A 143 9.83 -6.61 8.88
CA GLY A 143 9.51 -5.18 8.90
C GLY A 143 10.58 -4.31 8.25
N ARG A 144 11.23 -4.79 7.18
CA ARG A 144 12.34 -4.08 6.51
C ARG A 144 11.87 -2.82 5.79
N LEU A 145 10.63 -2.78 5.30
CA LEU A 145 10.00 -1.53 4.86
C LEU A 145 9.26 -0.91 6.04
N ASP A 146 9.58 0.32 6.40
CA ASP A 146 8.86 0.94 7.50
C ASP A 146 7.39 1.24 7.09
N PRO A 147 6.40 1.02 7.98
CA PRO A 147 5.00 1.35 7.68
C PRO A 147 4.77 2.83 7.30
N GLN A 148 5.55 3.76 7.85
CA GLN A 148 5.53 5.16 7.47
C GLN A 148 6.06 5.34 6.04
N GLU A 149 7.19 4.72 5.70
CA GLU A 149 7.74 4.72 4.32
C GLU A 149 6.68 4.22 3.31
N LEU A 150 5.93 3.17 3.65
CA LEU A 150 4.84 2.65 2.81
C LEU A 150 3.69 3.67 2.66
N THR A 151 3.33 4.36 3.74
CA THR A 151 2.28 5.39 3.72
C THR A 151 2.67 6.57 2.86
N GLU A 152 3.89 7.08 3.03
CA GLU A 152 4.46 8.17 2.24
C GLU A 152 4.49 7.81 0.76
N MET A 153 4.95 6.60 0.43
CA MET A 153 4.96 6.08 -0.93
C MET A 153 3.55 6.03 -1.58
N ILE A 154 2.52 5.72 -0.80
CA ILE A 154 1.12 5.75 -1.27
C ILE A 154 0.68 7.18 -1.52
N LEU A 155 0.96 8.09 -0.58
CA LEU A 155 0.54 9.50 -0.65
C LEU A 155 1.22 10.24 -1.80
N GLU A 156 2.51 9.99 -2.06
CA GLU A 156 3.23 10.56 -3.19
C GLU A 156 2.58 10.20 -4.52
N ARG A 157 2.31 8.91 -4.74
CA ARG A 157 1.64 8.43 -5.95
C ARG A 157 0.21 8.92 -6.06
N LEU A 158 -0.50 8.96 -4.94
CA LEU A 158 -1.85 9.51 -4.89
C LEU A 158 -1.87 10.98 -5.33
N LYS A 159 -0.95 11.81 -4.84
CA LYS A 159 -0.81 13.22 -5.24
C LYS A 159 -0.52 13.36 -6.73
N VAL A 160 0.35 12.51 -7.29
CA VAL A 160 0.63 12.49 -8.73
C VAL A 160 -0.63 12.12 -9.53
N SER A 161 -1.33 11.06 -9.13
CA SER A 161 -2.55 10.62 -9.78
C SER A 161 -3.66 11.67 -9.74
N LEU A 162 -3.81 12.40 -8.62
CA LEU A 162 -4.78 13.48 -8.49
C LEU A 162 -4.48 14.66 -9.42
N LYS A 163 -3.21 15.07 -9.52
CA LYS A 163 -2.79 16.10 -10.47
C LYS A 163 -3.11 15.71 -11.90
N ASN A 164 -2.86 14.45 -12.27
CA ASN A 164 -3.16 13.93 -13.61
C ASN A 164 -4.66 13.88 -13.91
N LEU A 165 -5.52 13.85 -12.88
CA LEU A 165 -6.97 13.92 -12.99
C LEU A 165 -7.52 15.35 -12.97
N GLY A 166 -6.65 16.37 -13.00
CA GLY A 166 -7.04 17.79 -13.05
C GLY A 166 -7.32 18.43 -11.69
N VAL A 167 -6.90 17.82 -10.58
CA VAL A 167 -6.96 18.46 -9.26
C VAL A 167 -5.75 19.40 -9.14
N GLU A 168 -5.97 20.69 -9.40
CA GLU A 168 -4.99 21.74 -9.18
C GLU A 168 -4.78 21.92 -7.67
N SER A 169 -3.66 21.43 -7.14
CA SER A 169 -3.29 21.50 -5.71
C SER A 169 -4.13 20.61 -4.77
N PRO A 170 -3.97 19.27 -4.82
CA PRO A 170 -4.61 18.40 -3.84
C PRO A 170 -4.04 18.67 -2.44
N GLU A 171 -4.86 19.24 -1.55
CA GLU A 171 -4.49 19.39 -0.15
C GLU A 171 -4.60 18.02 0.52
N ILE A 172 -3.45 17.43 0.84
CA ILE A 172 -3.36 16.25 1.70
C ILE A 172 -2.37 16.57 2.79
N THR A 173 -2.88 16.91 3.97
CA THR A 173 -2.08 17.34 5.12
C THR A 173 -2.27 16.38 6.27
N ARG A 174 -1.17 16.02 6.94
CA ARG A 174 -1.22 15.16 8.12
C ARG A 174 -2.01 15.87 9.22
N ALA A 175 -3.04 15.23 9.74
CA ALA A 175 -3.80 15.73 10.88
C ALA A 175 -2.92 15.58 12.13
N LYS A 176 -2.69 16.70 12.83
CA LYS A 176 -2.10 16.69 14.16
C LYS A 176 -3.12 16.20 15.18
#